data_AF-A0A6S7GAQ6-F1
#
_entry.id   AF-A0A6S7GAQ6-F1
#
_cell.length_a   1.000
_cell.length_b   1.000
_cell.length_c   1.000
_cell.angle_alpha   90.00
_cell.angle_beta   90.00
_cell.angle_gamma   90.00
#
_symmetry.space_group_name_H-M   'P 1'
#
loop_
_entity.id
_entity.type
_entity.pdbx_description
1 polymer ?
#
loop_
_entity_poly.entity_id
_entity_poly.type
_entity_poly.pdbx_seq_one_letter_code
_entity_poly.pdbx_strand_id
1 'polypeptide(L)'
;MADRGEVAKSLSEVNKSKGNENSKKTRAKRPICDRCKRPAKVCLCEAFPDKPLEISTTVYVLQHPEERRRTLTTVPLLAACLPEDKCIVYNDVRYSQEKYQALHKLLKSPQTLVLYPDANATDLREVVKESSSSQKYNLVVPDGTWRQARLIFKRNDALQQARKVED
;
A
#
# COMPACT_ATOMS: atom_id res chain seq x y z
N MET A 1 -34.33 -60.39 22.27
CA MET A 1 -35.45 -61.04 22.98
C MET A 1 -35.42 -60.56 24.43
N ALA A 2 -36.51 -59.91 24.87
CA ALA A 2 -36.91 -59.53 26.23
C ALA A 2 -35.86 -58.83 27.11
N ASP A 3 -35.88 -57.51 27.32
CA ASP A 3 -36.86 -56.68 28.05
C ASP A 3 -37.19 -57.17 29.47
N ARG A 4 -36.83 -56.34 30.47
CA ARG A 4 -37.47 -56.18 31.79
C ARG A 4 -36.67 -55.20 32.68
N GLY A 5 -37.29 -54.09 33.09
CA GLY A 5 -36.96 -53.42 34.36
C GLY A 5 -37.03 -51.89 34.46
N GLU A 6 -38.24 -51.32 34.34
CA GLU A 6 -38.81 -50.15 35.07
C GLU A 6 -38.35 -49.98 36.56
N VAL A 7 -38.42 -48.86 37.32
CA VAL A 7 -38.75 -47.41 37.20
C VAL A 7 -38.22 -46.66 38.45
N ALA A 8 -37.96 -45.36 38.26
CA ALA A 8 -38.29 -44.19 39.10
C ALA A 8 -37.73 -43.94 40.52
N LYS A 9 -37.06 -42.78 40.66
CA LYS A 9 -37.27 -41.66 41.62
C LYS A 9 -36.24 -40.57 41.25
N SER A 10 -36.44 -39.25 41.33
CA SER A 10 -37.53 -38.34 41.68
C SER A 10 -37.12 -36.94 41.18
N LEU A 11 -38.13 -36.08 40.96
CA LEU A 11 -38.11 -34.62 40.73
C LEU A 11 -37.18 -33.90 41.74
N SER A 12 -36.43 -32.84 41.42
CA SER A 12 -36.84 -31.46 41.05
C SER A 12 -35.53 -30.68 40.76
N GLU A 13 -35.39 -29.66 39.92
CA GLU A 13 -36.01 -28.33 39.98
C GLU A 13 -35.71 -27.59 38.66
N VAL A 14 -36.73 -26.86 38.21
CA VAL A 14 -36.74 -25.95 37.09
C VAL A 14 -35.91 -24.71 37.45
N ASN A 15 -34.97 -24.30 36.60
CA ASN A 15 -34.59 -22.89 36.53
C ASN A 15 -34.43 -22.39 35.10
N LYS A 16 -35.38 -21.51 34.79
CA LYS A 16 -35.67 -20.88 33.50
C LYS A 16 -34.89 -19.58 33.44
N SER A 17 -33.67 -19.61 32.93
CA SER A 17 -32.90 -18.38 32.69
C SER A 17 -33.05 -17.96 31.24
N LYS A 18 -33.87 -16.92 31.08
CA LYS A 18 -34.21 -16.23 29.83
C LYS A 18 -32.94 -15.94 29.01
N GLY A 19 -32.90 -16.50 27.80
CA GLY A 19 -31.93 -16.09 26.78
C GLY A 19 -32.12 -14.62 26.45
N ASN A 20 -31.17 -13.80 26.89
CA ASN A 20 -31.07 -12.42 26.45
C ASN A 20 -30.30 -12.42 25.12
N GLU A 21 -31.00 -12.73 24.03
CA GLU A 21 -30.48 -12.60 22.66
C GLU A 21 -30.31 -11.11 22.32
N ASN A 22 -29.28 -10.49 22.87
CA ASN A 22 -28.80 -9.22 22.38
C ASN A 22 -27.96 -9.49 21.13
N SER A 23 -28.66 -9.80 20.02
CA SER A 23 -28.07 -9.97 18.71
C SER A 23 -27.50 -8.62 18.25
N LYS A 24 -26.25 -8.36 18.64
CA LYS A 24 -25.43 -7.31 18.03
C LYS A 24 -25.38 -7.61 16.53
N LYS A 25 -26.23 -6.93 15.76
CA LYS A 25 -26.14 -6.90 14.28
C LYS A 25 -24.74 -6.41 13.92
N THR A 26 -23.82 -7.33 13.71
CA THR A 26 -22.51 -7.04 13.13
C THR A 26 -22.79 -6.64 11.68
N ARG A 27 -22.66 -5.35 11.40
CA ARG A 27 -22.82 -4.83 10.04
C ARG A 27 -21.74 -5.49 9.19
N ALA A 28 -22.14 -6.34 8.24
CA ALA A 28 -21.21 -7.08 7.39
C ALA A 28 -20.24 -6.10 6.72
N LYS A 29 -18.92 -6.38 6.79
CA LYS A 29 -17.92 -5.56 6.12
C LYS A 29 -18.15 -5.63 4.62
N ARG A 30 -18.05 -4.48 3.93
CA ARG A 30 -18.17 -4.43 2.47
C ARG A 30 -17.07 -5.29 1.83
N PRO A 31 -17.38 -6.10 0.79
CA PRO A 31 -16.38 -6.89 0.10
C PRO A 31 -15.33 -5.97 -0.56
N ILE A 32 -14.06 -6.41 -0.51
CA ILE A 32 -12.89 -5.71 -1.06
C ILE A 32 -12.29 -6.58 -2.17
N CYS A 33 -11.87 -5.97 -3.27
CA CYS A 33 -11.16 -6.65 -4.35
C CYS A 33 -9.74 -7.02 -3.91
N ASP A 34 -9.34 -8.28 -4.11
CA ASP A 34 -8.01 -8.75 -3.72
C ASP A 34 -6.88 -8.20 -4.59
N ARG A 35 -7.18 -7.75 -5.81
CA ARG A 35 -6.19 -7.15 -6.72
C ARG A 35 -5.96 -5.68 -6.40
N CYS A 36 -6.97 -4.82 -6.59
CA CYS A 36 -6.81 -3.36 -6.43
C CYS A 36 -7.09 -2.84 -5.01
N LYS A 37 -7.51 -3.69 -4.08
CA LYS A 37 -7.86 -3.36 -2.68
C LYS A 37 -9.00 -2.33 -2.50
N ARG A 38 -9.76 -2.04 -3.56
CA ARG A 38 -10.96 -1.17 -3.51
C ARG A 38 -12.22 -1.96 -3.13
N PRO A 39 -13.26 -1.31 -2.58
CA PRO A 39 -14.58 -1.93 -2.44
C PRO A 39 -15.08 -2.46 -3.78
N ALA A 40 -15.68 -3.66 -3.79
CA ALA A 40 -16.08 -4.35 -5.01
C ALA A 40 -16.93 -3.49 -5.97
N LYS A 41 -17.81 -2.63 -5.44
CA LYS A 41 -18.68 -1.74 -6.22
C LYS A 41 -17.96 -0.64 -7.01
N VAL A 42 -16.72 -0.32 -6.66
CA VAL A 42 -15.89 0.71 -7.32
C VAL A 42 -14.52 0.14 -7.68
N CYS A 43 -14.50 -1.16 -7.99
CA CYS A 43 -13.33 -1.85 -8.49
C CYS A 43 -12.91 -1.22 -9.82
N LEU A 44 -11.60 -1.11 -10.06
CA LEU A 44 -11.03 -0.57 -11.29
C LEU A 44 -10.24 -1.62 -12.08
N CYS A 45 -10.29 -2.90 -11.67
CA CYS A 45 -9.49 -3.95 -12.30
C CYS A 45 -9.85 -4.22 -13.77
N GLU A 46 -11.06 -3.87 -14.20
CA GLU A 46 -11.45 -3.95 -15.62
C GLU A 46 -10.65 -2.99 -16.50
N ALA A 47 -10.10 -1.91 -15.93
CA ALA A 47 -9.24 -0.96 -16.64
C ALA A 47 -7.74 -1.28 -16.49
N PHE A 48 -7.38 -2.33 -15.76
CA PHE A 48 -5.98 -2.72 -15.58
C PHE A 48 -5.53 -3.63 -16.71
N PRO A 49 -4.22 -3.65 -17.04
CA PRO A 49 -3.69 -4.64 -17.96
C PRO A 49 -3.92 -6.06 -17.41
N ASP A 50 -4.14 -7.05 -18.27
CA ASP A 50 -4.36 -8.44 -17.86
C ASP A 50 -3.16 -9.02 -17.12
N LYS A 51 -1.96 -8.60 -17.52
CA LYS A 51 -0.68 -8.95 -16.91
C LYS A 51 0.02 -7.70 -16.38
N PRO A 52 0.87 -7.81 -15.34
CA PRO A 52 1.70 -6.69 -14.90
C PRO A 52 2.52 -6.09 -16.06
N LEU A 53 2.73 -4.78 -16.01
CA LEU A 53 3.57 -4.07 -16.96
C LEU A 53 5.04 -4.37 -16.64
N GLU A 54 5.72 -5.02 -17.58
CA GLU A 54 7.14 -5.30 -17.44
C GLU A 54 7.94 -4.00 -17.56
N ILE A 55 8.60 -3.62 -16.46
CA ILE A 55 9.42 -2.42 -16.38
C ILE A 55 10.83 -2.73 -15.86
N SER A 56 11.84 -2.08 -16.44
CA SER A 56 13.22 -2.16 -15.94
C SER A 56 13.38 -1.37 -14.63
N THR A 57 12.69 -0.24 -14.51
CA THR A 57 12.70 0.67 -13.37
C THR A 57 12.02 0.08 -12.15
N THR A 58 12.61 0.26 -10.96
CA THR A 58 11.92 -0.03 -9.70
C THR A 58 11.35 1.26 -9.12
N VAL A 59 10.06 1.26 -8.79
CA VAL A 59 9.36 2.41 -8.22
C VAL A 59 9.34 2.31 -6.70
N TYR A 60 9.79 3.36 -6.04
CA TYR A 60 9.81 3.50 -4.59
C TYR A 60 8.84 4.60 -4.16
N VAL A 61 7.72 4.23 -3.57
CA VAL A 61 6.71 5.18 -3.10
C VAL A 61 6.98 5.54 -1.64
N LEU A 62 7.21 6.81 -1.37
CA LEU A 62 7.32 7.35 -0.01
C LEU A 62 5.96 7.94 0.38
N GLN A 63 5.07 7.09 0.88
CA GLN A 63 3.68 7.46 1.14
C GLN A 63 3.50 8.11 2.51
N HIS A 64 2.83 9.27 2.52
CA HIS A 64 2.46 9.94 3.76
C HIS A 64 1.46 9.07 4.57
N PRO A 65 1.61 8.93 5.91
CA PRO A 65 0.74 8.04 6.70
C PRO A 65 -0.76 8.36 6.65
N GLU A 66 -1.13 9.63 6.42
CA GLU A 66 -2.52 10.03 6.25
C GLU A 66 -3.10 9.61 4.90
N GLU A 67 -2.29 9.59 3.83
CA GLU A 67 -2.75 9.16 2.51
C GLU A 67 -3.10 7.68 2.53
N ARG A 68 -2.27 6.84 3.16
CA ARG A 68 -2.53 5.41 3.36
C ARG A 68 -3.91 5.11 3.96
N ARG A 69 -4.45 6.00 4.80
CA ARG A 69 -5.74 5.81 5.49
C ARG A 69 -6.94 6.11 4.60
N ARG A 70 -6.74 6.72 3.43
CA ARG A 70 -7.82 7.07 2.50
C ARG A 70 -8.35 5.81 1.81
N THR A 71 -9.65 5.79 1.57
CA THR A 71 -10.32 4.61 0.98
C THR A 71 -9.97 4.40 -0.49
N LEU A 72 -9.60 5.45 -1.20
CA LEU A 72 -9.37 5.45 -2.65
C LEU A 72 -7.93 5.85 -2.99
N THR A 73 -6.96 5.24 -2.32
CA THR A 73 -5.54 5.45 -2.63
C THR A 73 -5.19 4.93 -4.02
N THR A 74 -4.15 5.52 -4.60
CA THR A 74 -3.61 5.20 -5.92
C THR A 74 -2.52 4.13 -5.83
N VAL A 75 -1.77 4.09 -4.72
CA VAL A 75 -0.65 3.16 -4.53
C VAL A 75 -1.04 1.67 -4.71
N PRO A 76 -2.16 1.17 -4.16
CA PRO A 76 -2.59 -0.22 -4.43
C PRO A 76 -2.93 -0.47 -5.91
N LEU A 77 -3.34 0.56 -6.65
CA LEU A 77 -3.59 0.45 -8.09
C LEU A 77 -2.28 0.31 -8.85
N LEU A 78 -1.30 1.17 -8.55
CA LEU A 78 0.04 1.10 -9.13
C LEU A 78 0.68 -0.27 -8.87
N ALA A 79 0.67 -0.74 -7.61
CA ALA A 79 1.23 -2.03 -7.24
C ALA A 79 0.54 -3.21 -7.95
N ALA A 80 -0.78 -3.14 -8.20
CA ALA A 80 -1.52 -4.19 -8.90
C ALA A 80 -1.27 -4.25 -10.42
N CYS A 81 -0.58 -3.25 -10.97
CA CYS A 81 -0.23 -3.15 -12.38
C CYS A 81 1.26 -3.41 -12.64
N LEU A 82 2.08 -3.63 -11.61
CA LEU A 82 3.53 -3.84 -11.72
C LEU A 82 3.94 -5.20 -11.13
N PRO A 83 5.10 -5.75 -11.52
CA PRO A 83 5.67 -6.90 -10.84
C PRO A 83 5.91 -6.61 -9.35
N GLU A 84 5.83 -7.64 -8.50
CA GLU A 84 5.85 -7.50 -7.03
C GLU A 84 7.14 -6.83 -6.52
N ASP A 85 8.27 -7.02 -7.20
CA ASP A 85 9.57 -6.44 -6.87
C ASP A 85 9.78 -5.03 -7.46
N LYS A 86 8.81 -4.50 -8.22
CA LYS A 86 8.92 -3.22 -8.94
C LYS A 86 8.15 -2.07 -8.29
N CYS A 87 7.38 -2.31 -7.24
CA CYS A 87 6.67 -1.28 -6.49
C CYS A 87 6.90 -1.44 -4.98
N ILE A 88 7.86 -0.70 -4.44
CA ILE A 88 8.25 -0.76 -3.03
C ILE A 88 7.67 0.45 -2.30
N VAL A 89 6.85 0.20 -1.27
CA VAL A 89 6.13 1.27 -0.56
C VAL A 89 6.66 1.42 0.86
N TYR A 90 7.16 2.62 1.18
CA TYR A 90 7.48 3.03 2.55
C TYR A 90 6.41 3.99 3.08
N ASN A 91 6.18 3.96 4.40
CA ASN A 91 5.13 4.73 5.05
C ASN A 91 5.69 5.49 6.26
N ASP A 92 6.11 6.74 6.03
CA ASP A 92 6.66 7.62 7.05
C ASP A 92 6.64 9.07 6.56
N VAL A 93 7.12 9.99 7.40
CA VAL A 93 7.42 11.37 7.00
C VAL A 93 8.90 11.67 7.15
N ARG A 94 9.57 11.04 8.13
CA ARG A 94 10.94 11.39 8.52
C ARG A 94 12.03 10.58 7.84
N TYR A 95 11.69 9.40 7.30
CA TYR A 95 12.59 8.44 6.65
C TYR A 95 14.05 8.48 7.16
N SER A 96 14.26 8.41 8.48
CA SER A 96 15.59 8.63 9.08
C SER A 96 16.58 7.53 8.66
N GLN A 97 17.87 7.89 8.60
CA GLN A 97 18.90 6.97 8.11
C GLN A 97 19.05 5.72 8.98
N GLU A 98 18.83 5.84 10.29
CA GLU A 98 18.94 4.74 11.24
C GLU A 98 17.89 3.65 10.95
N LYS A 99 16.67 4.08 10.62
CA LYS A 99 15.53 3.19 10.34
C LYS A 99 15.51 2.71 8.89
N TYR A 100 15.91 3.56 7.94
CA TYR A 100 15.79 3.29 6.50
C TYR A 100 17.14 3.28 5.78
N GLN A 101 18.09 2.52 6.32
CA GLN A 101 19.47 2.45 5.79
C GLN A 101 19.52 2.08 4.30
N ALA A 102 18.70 1.12 3.87
CA ALA A 102 18.63 0.70 2.47
C ALA A 102 18.13 1.81 1.53
N LEU A 103 17.10 2.57 1.95
CA LEU A 103 16.60 3.72 1.22
C LEU A 103 17.67 4.82 1.11
N HIS A 104 18.41 5.10 2.18
CA HIS A 104 19.49 6.09 2.13
C HIS A 104 20.64 5.67 1.24
N LYS A 105 20.99 4.37 1.20
CA LYS A 105 21.96 3.85 0.22
C LYS A 105 21.43 4.00 -1.21
N LEU A 106 20.15 3.69 -1.43
CA LEU A 106 19.48 3.85 -2.72
C LEU A 106 19.51 5.30 -3.20
N LEU A 107 19.15 6.27 -2.35
CA LEU A 107 19.10 7.69 -2.69
C LEU A 107 20.45 8.29 -3.07
N LYS A 108 21.56 7.67 -2.64
CA LYS A 108 22.92 8.06 -3.02
C LYS A 108 23.39 7.44 -4.34
N SER A 109 22.63 6.49 -4.90
CA SER A 109 22.96 5.89 -6.19
C SER A 109 22.72 6.88 -7.34
N PRO A 110 23.63 6.99 -8.32
CA PRO A 110 23.45 7.87 -9.48
C PRO A 110 22.27 7.45 -10.39
N GLN A 111 21.80 6.20 -10.26
CA GLN A 111 20.63 5.68 -10.97
C GLN A 111 19.31 5.94 -10.24
N THR A 112 19.34 6.67 -9.13
CA THR A 112 18.12 7.00 -8.38
C THR A 112 17.64 8.40 -8.73
N LEU A 113 16.41 8.47 -9.21
CA LEU A 113 15.71 9.69 -9.59
C LEU A 113 14.59 9.95 -8.58
N VAL A 114 14.41 11.20 -8.18
CA VAL A 114 13.29 11.62 -7.34
C VAL A 114 12.31 12.43 -8.19
N LEU A 115 11.10 11.93 -8.39
CA LEU A 115 10.04 12.66 -9.10
C LEU A 115 9.48 13.75 -8.18
N TYR A 116 9.98 14.97 -8.34
CA TYR A 116 9.61 16.09 -7.50
C TYR A 116 9.93 17.41 -8.19
N PRO A 117 9.00 18.39 -8.20
CA PRO A 117 9.24 19.68 -8.83
C PRO A 117 10.31 20.47 -8.06
N ASP A 118 11.41 20.75 -8.72
CA ASP A 118 12.56 21.49 -8.17
C ASP A 118 13.16 22.36 -9.25
N ALA A 119 13.72 23.51 -8.88
CA ALA A 119 14.34 24.43 -9.85
C ALA A 119 15.51 23.80 -10.64
N ASN A 120 16.10 22.71 -10.12
CA ASN A 120 17.16 21.95 -10.78
C ASN A 120 16.68 20.57 -11.24
N ALA A 121 15.37 20.34 -11.35
CA ALA A 121 14.85 19.08 -11.89
C ALA A 121 15.15 18.99 -13.40
N THR A 122 15.49 17.79 -13.85
CA THR A 122 15.63 17.50 -15.29
C THR A 122 14.32 16.91 -15.82
N ASP A 123 13.89 17.29 -17.02
CA ASP A 123 12.76 16.64 -17.69
C ASP A 123 13.08 15.14 -17.89
N LEU A 124 12.16 14.27 -17.46
CA LEU A 124 12.27 12.82 -17.55
C LEU A 124 12.57 12.35 -18.98
N ARG A 125 12.03 13.03 -20.00
CA ARG A 125 12.22 12.72 -21.42
C ARG A 125 13.67 12.94 -21.84
N GLU A 126 14.38 13.89 -21.23
CA GLU A 126 15.82 14.08 -21.47
C GLU A 126 16.63 12.96 -20.85
N VAL A 127 16.30 12.56 -19.62
CA VAL A 127 16.94 11.43 -18.94
C VAL A 127 16.80 10.15 -19.78
N VAL A 128 15.61 9.89 -20.31
CA VAL A 128 15.36 8.71 -21.16
C VAL A 128 16.19 8.75 -22.45
N LYS A 129 16.37 9.92 -23.08
CA LYS A 129 17.20 10.06 -24.30
C LYS A 129 18.68 9.80 -24.03
N GLU A 130 19.18 10.20 -22.87
CA GLU A 130 20.58 9.97 -22.45
C GLU A 130 20.84 8.54 -21.98
N SER A 131 19.76 7.79 -21.69
CA SER A 131 19.85 6.44 -21.14
C SER A 131 20.19 5.42 -22.20
N SER A 132 21.12 4.51 -21.89
CA SER A 132 21.27 3.29 -22.69
C SER A 132 20.11 2.32 -22.41
N SER A 133 19.79 1.47 -23.39
CA SER A 133 18.68 0.50 -23.28
C SER A 133 18.83 -0.50 -22.14
N SER A 134 20.04 -0.71 -21.62
CA SER A 134 20.33 -1.59 -20.49
C SER A 134 20.30 -0.89 -19.12
N GLN A 135 20.20 0.44 -19.09
CA GLN A 135 20.26 1.21 -17.85
C GLN A 135 18.99 0.97 -17.02
N LYS A 136 19.18 0.65 -15.73
CA LYS A 136 18.08 0.47 -14.78
C LYS A 136 18.06 1.66 -13.82
N TYR A 137 16.86 2.21 -13.60
CA TYR A 137 16.65 3.32 -12.69
C TYR A 137 15.84 2.91 -11.46
N ASN A 138 16.01 3.67 -10.39
CA ASN A 138 15.10 3.68 -9.26
C ASN A 138 14.34 4.99 -9.29
N LEU A 139 13.01 4.95 -9.35
CA LEU A 139 12.18 6.16 -9.32
C LEU A 139 11.54 6.30 -7.95
N VAL A 140 11.93 7.31 -7.20
CA VAL A 140 11.39 7.63 -5.88
C VAL A 140 10.30 8.67 -6.02
N VAL A 141 9.10 8.38 -5.48
CA VAL A 141 7.92 9.22 -5.59
C VAL A 141 7.36 9.53 -4.21
N PRO A 142 7.44 10.78 -3.72
CA PRO A 142 6.71 11.22 -2.53
C PRO A 142 5.20 11.22 -2.81
N ASP A 143 4.43 10.40 -2.08
CA ASP A 143 2.99 10.25 -2.29
C ASP A 143 2.19 10.89 -1.15
N GLY A 144 1.24 11.75 -1.55
CA GLY A 144 0.37 12.53 -0.68
C GLY A 144 -0.08 13.81 -1.36
N THR A 145 -0.85 14.64 -0.64
CA THR A 145 -1.13 16.01 -1.08
C THR A 145 0.18 16.79 -1.28
N TRP A 146 0.14 17.86 -2.09
CA TRP A 146 1.31 18.73 -2.29
C TRP A 146 1.99 19.17 -1.00
N ARG A 147 1.20 19.51 0.03
CA ARG A 147 1.71 19.88 1.36
C ARG A 147 2.45 18.71 2.03
N GLN A 148 1.92 17.49 1.94
CA GLN A 148 2.51 16.28 2.53
C GLN A 148 3.77 15.84 1.76
N ALA A 149 3.72 15.80 0.43
CA ALA A 149 4.87 15.49 -0.41
C ALA A 149 6.02 16.49 -0.17
N ARG A 150 5.72 17.79 -0.11
CA ARG A 150 6.70 18.83 0.26
C ARG A 150 7.27 18.62 1.65
N LEU A 151 6.46 18.19 2.62
CA LEU A 151 6.90 17.90 3.98
C LEU A 151 7.86 16.70 4.03
N ILE A 152 7.56 15.64 3.29
CA ILE A 152 8.46 14.49 3.10
C ILE A 152 9.77 14.99 2.49
N PHE A 153 9.73 15.68 1.36
CA PHE A 153 10.94 16.16 0.69
C PHE A 153 11.82 17.05 1.59
N LYS A 154 11.23 18.09 2.20
CA LYS A 154 11.97 19.05 3.03
C LYS A 154 12.57 18.48 4.31
N ARG A 155 12.06 17.36 4.81
CA ARG A 155 12.56 16.72 6.05
C ARG A 155 13.67 15.71 5.81
N ASN A 156 14.02 15.45 4.55
CA ASN A 156 14.94 14.38 4.18
C ASN A 156 16.02 14.92 3.25
N ASP A 157 17.19 15.22 3.79
CA ASP A 157 18.31 15.81 3.02
C ASP A 157 18.78 14.89 1.89
N ALA A 158 18.70 13.57 2.08
CA ALA A 158 19.01 12.59 1.03
C ALA A 158 18.09 12.72 -0.20
N LEU A 159 16.82 13.09 -0.01
CA LEU A 159 15.90 13.37 -1.14
C LEU A 159 16.29 14.67 -1.86
N GLN A 160 16.73 15.68 -1.11
CA GLN A 160 17.14 16.98 -1.66
C GLN A 160 18.44 16.86 -2.48
N GLN A 161 19.36 16.01 -2.02
CA GLN A 161 20.67 15.78 -2.66
C GLN A 161 20.59 14.84 -3.88
N ALA A 162 19.59 13.97 -3.96
CA ALA A 162 19.38 13.10 -5.11
C ALA A 162 19.10 13.92 -6.39
N ARG A 163 19.18 13.26 -7.56
CA ARG A 163 18.80 13.87 -8.84
C ARG A 163 17.27 14.01 -8.88
N LYS A 164 16.77 15.23 -9.01
CA LYS A 164 15.33 15.49 -9.19
C LYS A 164 14.98 15.41 -10.66
N VAL A 165 13.78 14.92 -10.94
CA VAL A 165 13.21 14.87 -12.28
C VAL A 165 11.76 15.33 -12.25
N GLU A 166 11.30 15.84 -13.38
CA GLU A 166 9.91 16.27 -13.61
C GLU A 166 9.38 15.74 -14.95
N ASP A 167 8.06 15.74 -15.09
CA ASP A 167 7.30 15.35 -16.29
C ASP A 167 7.23 16.50 -17.30
#